data_AF-A0A529I653-F1
#
_entry.id   AF-A0A529I653-F1
#
_cell.length_a   1.000
_cell.length_b   1.000
_cell.length_c   1.000
_cell.angle_alpha   90.00
_cell.angle_beta   90.00
_cell.angle_gamma   90.00
#
_symmetry.space_group_name_H-M   'P 1'
#
loop_
_entity.id
_entity.type
_entity.pdbx_description
1 polymer ?
#
loop_
_entity_poly.entity_id
_entity_poly.type
_entity_poly.pdbx_seq_one_letter_code
_entity_poly.pdbx_strand_id
1 'polypeptide(L)' 'MPVHNREKYVGAALRSLLRQRDRADLDIIVIDDGSIDGSVEVVRSMMSEASCIRLFQQPNMCVTKARNAGLRR' A
#
# COMPACT_ATOMS: atom_id res chain seq x y z
N MET A 1 5.36 -0.14 0.71
CA MET A 1 4.67 -1.27 1.36
C MET A 1 4.21 -2.27 0.29
N PRO A 2 4.91 -3.40 0.09
CA PRO A 2 4.45 -4.46 -0.80
C PRO A 2 3.24 -5.19 -0.18
N VAL A 3 2.23 -5.49 -0.99
CA VAL A 3 0.96 -6.12 -0.60
C VAL A 3 0.62 -7.23 -1.58
N HIS A 4 0.21 -8.39 -1.06
CA HIS A 4 -0.34 -9.49 -1.85
C HIS A 4 -1.30 -10.30 -0.96
N ASN A 5 -2.58 -10.30 -1.28
CA ASN A 5 -3.64 -11.00 -0.56
C ASN A 5 -3.66 -10.73 0.96
N ARG A 6 -3.78 -9.45 1.35
CA ARG A 6 -3.78 -8.96 2.74
C ARG A 6 -5.00 -8.10 3.10
N GLU A 7 -6.18 -8.35 2.52
CA GLU A 7 -7.39 -7.55 2.74
C GLU A 7 -7.68 -7.28 4.23
N LYS A 8 -7.45 -8.29 5.09
CA LYS A 8 -7.73 -8.24 6.54
C LYS A 8 -6.75 -7.35 7.32
N TYR A 9 -5.58 -7.06 6.76
CA TYR A 9 -4.47 -6.44 7.48
C TYR A 9 -4.02 -5.11 6.89
N VAL A 10 -4.14 -4.95 5.56
CA VAL A 10 -3.60 -3.79 4.85
C VAL A 10 -4.17 -2.48 5.37
N GLY A 11 -5.46 -2.44 5.70
CA GLY A 11 -6.09 -1.24 6.27
C GLY A 11 -5.57 -0.89 7.67
N ALA A 12 -5.33 -1.89 8.53
CA ALA A 12 -4.77 -1.66 9.86
C ALA A 12 -3.30 -1.19 9.77
N ALA A 13 -2.52 -1.75 8.84
CA ALA A 13 -1.15 -1.33 8.59
C ALA A 13 -1.08 0.13 8.09
N LEU A 14 -1.91 0.50 7.11
CA LEU A 14 -1.99 1.87 6.62
C LEU A 14 -2.42 2.86 7.71
N ARG A 15 -3.45 2.54 8.50
CA ARG A 15 -3.85 3.38 9.64
C ARG A 15 -2.72 3.57 10.65
N SER A 16 -1.89 2.54 10.86
CA SER A 16 -0.74 2.64 11.75
C SER A 16 0.34 3.61 11.23
N LEU A 17 0.60 3.60 9.92
CA LEU A 17 1.51 4.55 9.28
C LEU A 17 0.94 5.97 9.33
N LEU A 18 -0.35 6.14 9.01
CA LEU A 18 -1.01 7.46 8.99
C LEU A 18 -1.01 8.16 10.35
N ARG A 19 -1.02 7.44 11.47
CA ARG A 19 -0.88 8.04 12.81
C ARG A 19 0.46 8.77 13.03
N GLN A 20 1.45 8.56 12.17
CA GLN A 20 2.76 9.21 12.25
C GLN A 20 2.85 10.47 11.39
N ARG A 21 1.81 10.81 10.62
CA ARG A 21 1.81 11.95 9.68
C ARG A 21 2.01 13.33 10.32
N ASP A 22 1.67 13.46 11.61
CA ASP A 22 1.86 14.73 12.34
C ASP A 22 3.32 14.95 12.77
N ARG A 23 4.19 13.96 12.56
CA ARG A 23 5.61 13.99 12.93
C ARG A 23 6.55 14.07 11.72
N ALA A 24 6.07 13.75 10.54
CA ALA A 24 6.83 13.79 9.30
C ALA A 24 5.88 13.91 8.11
N ASP A 25 6.34 14.57 7.04
CA ASP A 25 5.65 14.48 5.75
C ASP A 25 5.83 13.04 5.23
N LEU A 26 4.72 12.34 5.04
CA LEU A 26 4.72 10.93 4.67
C LEU A 26 4.35 10.79 3.20
N ASP A 27 5.04 9.87 2.53
CA ASP A 27 4.66 9.37 1.22
C ASP A 27 4.59 7.83 1.27
N ILE A 28 3.36 7.32 1.31
CA ILE A 28 3.08 5.89 1.52
C ILE A 28 2.84 5.25 0.17
N ILE A 29 3.90 4.65 -0.37
CA ILE A 29 3.87 3.93 -1.64
C ILE A 29 3.44 2.49 -1.39
N VAL A 30 2.23 2.12 -1.84
CA VAL A 30 1.71 0.75 -1.80
C VAL A 30 1.93 0.10 -3.15
N ILE A 31 2.59 -1.06 -3.15
CA ILE A 31 2.77 -1.88 -4.35
C ILE A 31 1.95 -3.16 -4.17
N ASP A 32 0.82 -3.25 -4.86
CA ASP A 32 0.05 -4.47 -4.95
C ASP A 32 0.68 -5.42 -5.97
N ASP A 33 1.04 -6.62 -5.53
CA ASP A 33 1.72 -7.66 -6.29
C ASP A 33 0.71 -8.69 -6.82
N GLY A 34 -0.35 -8.21 -7.46
CA GLY A 34 -1.37 -9.03 -8.10
C GLY A 34 -2.28 -9.72 -7.09
N SER A 35 -2.85 -8.97 -6.15
CA SER A 35 -3.86 -9.51 -5.24
C SER A 35 -5.14 -9.88 -6.00
N ILE A 36 -5.80 -10.93 -5.52
CA ILE A 36 -7.11 -11.41 -6.02
C ILE A 36 -8.18 -11.39 -4.91
N ASP A 37 -7.82 -10.91 -3.73
CA ASP A 37 -8.73 -10.61 -2.62
C ASP A 37 -9.09 -9.11 -2.59
N GLY A 38 -9.77 -8.65 -1.54
CA GLY A 38 -10.17 -7.24 -1.40
C GLY A 38 -9.05 -6.25 -1.06
N SER A 39 -7.77 -6.63 -1.15
CA SER A 39 -6.65 -5.76 -0.73
C SER A 39 -6.61 -4.43 -1.46
N VAL A 40 -6.84 -4.44 -2.77
CA VAL A 40 -6.78 -3.26 -3.63
C VAL A 40 -7.89 -2.29 -3.28
N GLU A 41 -9.10 -2.81 -3.06
CA GLU A 41 -10.29 -2.03 -2.70
C GLU A 41 -10.10 -1.34 -1.36
N VAL A 42 -9.54 -2.04 -0.36
CA VAL A 42 -9.21 -1.46 0.95
C VAL A 42 -8.18 -0.34 0.82
N VAL A 43 -7.15 -0.50 -0.01
CA VAL A 43 -6.17 0.58 -0.22
C VAL A 43 -6.81 1.77 -0.92
N ARG A 44 -7.62 1.53 -1.97
CA ARG A 44 -8.32 2.57 -2.72
C ARG A 44 -9.28 3.36 -1.83
N SER A 45 -10.02 2.70 -0.93
CA SER A 45 -10.92 3.40 -0.01
C SER A 45 -10.16 4.33 0.93
N MET A 46 -8.92 3.99 1.31
CA MET A 46 -8.11 4.83 2.20
C MET A 46 -7.42 6.00 1.47
N MET A 47 -7.25 5.91 0.15
CA MET A 47 -6.67 7.02 -0.63
C MET A 47 -7.55 8.28 -0.63
N SER A 48 -8.88 8.14 -0.47
CA SER A 48 -9.77 9.28 -0.33
C SER A 48 -9.64 9.99 1.03
N GLU A 49 -9.20 9.27 2.07
CA GLU A 49 -8.99 9.80 3.42
C GLU A 49 -7.57 10.37 3.60
N ALA A 50 -6.60 9.90 2.82
CA ALA A 50 -5.20 10.28 2.93
C ALA A 50 -4.51 10.37 1.57
N SER A 51 -4.29 11.62 1.11
CA SER A 51 -3.64 11.93 -0.17
C SER A 51 -2.17 11.48 -0.25
N CYS A 52 -1.53 11.19 0.88
CA CYS A 52 -0.18 10.65 0.93
C CYS A 52 -0.07 9.17 0.55
N ILE A 53 -1.20 8.47 0.31
CA ILE A 53 -1.19 7.07 -0.11
C ILE A 53 -1.21 6.99 -1.64
N ARG A 54 -0.20 6.34 -2.22
CA ARG A 54 -0.11 6.06 -3.66
C ARG A 54 -0.14 4.55 -3.90
N LEU A 55 -1.07 4.08 -4.72
CA LEU A 55 -1.20 2.67 -5.07
C LEU A 55 -0.67 2.39 -6.49
N PHE A 56 0.21 1.42 -6.61
CA PHE A 56 0.64 0.84 -7.88
C PHE A 56 0.35 -0.66 -7.88
N GLN A 57 -0.13 -1.17 -9.01
CA GLN A 57 -0.44 -2.58 -9.19
C GLN A 57 0.51 -3.18 -10.23
N GLN A 58 0.96 -4.40 -9.98
CA GLN A 58 1.76 -5.20 -10.90
C GLN A 58 1.26 -6.66 -10.88
N PRO A 59 1.55 -7.48 -11.90
CA PRO A 59 1.33 -8.92 -11.80
C PRO A 59 2.11 -9.52 -10.62
N ASN A 60 1.67 -10.68 -10.12
CA ASN A 60 2.37 -11.37 -9.03
C ASN A 60 3.81 -11.75 -9.47
N MET A 61 4.76 -11.03 -8.89
CA MET A 61 6.17 -11.06 -9.23
C MET A 61 7.06 -11.30 -7.99
N CYS A 62 6.43 -11.69 -6.88
CA CYS A 62 7.00 -11.86 -5.55
C CYS A 62 7.40 -10.55 -4.84
N VAL A 63 7.42 -10.62 -3.51
CA VAL A 63 7.66 -9.49 -2.60
C VAL A 63 8.93 -8.70 -2.89
N THR A 64 10.01 -9.36 -3.34
CA THR A 64 11.28 -8.69 -3.66
C THR A 64 11.12 -7.76 -4.85
N LYS A 65 10.41 -8.17 -5.90
CA LYS A 65 10.16 -7.32 -7.07
C LYS A 65 9.20 -6.18 -6.73
N ALA A 66 8.17 -6.45 -5.92
CA ALA A 66 7.27 -5.41 -5.43
C ALA A 66 8.01 -4.34 -4.59
N ARG A 67 8.94 -4.76 -3.71
CA ARG A 67 9.78 -3.83 -2.94
C ARG A 67 10.64 -2.96 -3.87
N ASN A 68 11.32 -3.60 -4.83
CA ASN A 68 12.18 -2.90 -5.78
C ASN A 68 11.38 -1.96 -6.70
N ALA A 69 10.14 -2.29 -7.03
CA ALA A 69 9.25 -1.40 -7.75
C ALA A 69 8.93 -0.15 -6.93
N GLY A 70 8.67 -0.30 -5.62
CA GLY A 70 8.47 0.82 -4.70
C GLY A 70 9.67 1.75 -4.59
N LEU A 71 10.91 1.23 -4.61
CA LEU A 71 12.13 2.05 -4.57
C LEU A 71 12.34 2.92 -5.82
N ARG A 72 11.59 2.69 -6.90
CA ARG A 72 11.68 3.45 -8.16
C ARG A 72 10.55 4.49 -8.30
N ARG A 73 9.84 4.82 -7.22
CA ARG A 73 8.66 5.69 -7.18
C ARG A 73 8.85 6.84 -6.20
#